data_AF-A0A699R6D8-F1
#
_entry.id   AF-A0A699R6D8-F1
#
_cell.length_a   1.000
_cell.length_b   1.000
_cell.length_c   1.000
_cell.angle_alpha   90.00
_cell.angle_beta   90.00
_cell.angle_gamma   90.00
#
_symmetry.space_group_name_H-M   'P 1'
#
loop_
_entity.id
_entity.type
_entity.pdbx_description
1 polymer ?
#
loop_
_entity_poly.entity_id
_entity_poly.type
_entity_poly.pdbx_seq_one_letter_code
_entity_poly.pdbx_strand_id
1 'polypeptide(L)'
;KELNKRQRQWLELLSEYNCDIHYHPGKANVVADALSRKEREPPLRVQALVMTIGLDLPRQILNAQTEARKPKNIKEEDVGGMLVENSRDLEKVRKES
;
A
#
# COMPACT_ATOMS: atom_id res chain seq x y z
N LYS A 1 -36.67 -0.30 6.05
CA LYS A 1 -35.20 -0.10 5.99
C LYS A 1 -34.60 -0.74 7.24
N GLU A 2 -33.69 -1.69 7.09
CA GLU A 2 -33.09 -2.40 8.22
C GLU A 2 -31.73 -1.78 8.59
N LEU A 3 -31.45 -1.68 9.90
CA LEU A 3 -30.23 -1.06 10.42
C LEU A 3 -29.07 -2.07 10.40
N ASN A 4 -27.89 -1.61 9.98
CA ASN A 4 -26.65 -2.38 10.05
C ASN A 4 -26.32 -2.70 11.52
N LYS A 5 -25.62 -3.82 11.79
CA LYS A 5 -25.18 -4.23 13.13
C LYS A 5 -24.51 -3.09 13.92
N ARG A 6 -23.65 -2.30 13.26
CA ARG A 6 -22.99 -1.15 13.90
C ARG A 6 -23.99 -0.10 14.37
N GLN A 7 -25.00 0.21 13.55
CA GLN A 7 -26.02 1.20 13.89
C GLN A 7 -26.90 0.74 15.06
N ARG A 8 -27.20 -0.56 15.15
CA ARG A 8 -27.91 -1.14 16.29
C ARG A 8 -27.13 -1.01 17.59
N GLN A 9 -25.84 -1.35 17.58
CA GLN A 9 -24.97 -1.20 18.75
C GLN A 9 -24.87 0.26 19.22
N TRP A 10 -24.79 1.22 18.30
CA TRP A 10 -24.81 2.64 18.66
C TRP A 10 -26.14 3.08 19.27
N LEU A 11 -27.27 2.55 18.79
CA LEU A 11 -28.59 2.86 19.36
C LEU A 11 -28.79 2.27 20.75
N GLU A 12 -28.29 1.06 21.00
CA GLU A 12 -28.28 0.46 22.34
C GLU A 12 -27.45 1.30 23.31
N LEU A 13 -26.27 1.77 22.89
CA LEU A 13 -25.46 2.65 23.72
C LEU A 13 -26.15 4.00 23.99
N LEU A 14 -26.79 4.58 22.97
CA LEU A 14 -27.48 5.86 23.10
C LEU A 14 -28.72 5.78 23.98
N SER A 15 -29.39 4.62 24.06
CA SER A 15 -30.60 4.49 24.90
C SER A 15 -30.30 4.52 26.40
N GLU A 16 -29.04 4.28 26.80
CA GLU A 16 -28.57 4.43 28.18
C GLU A 16 -28.46 5.90 28.60
N TYR A 17 -28.38 6.81 27.63
CA TYR A 17 -28.34 8.24 27.84
C TYR A 17 -29.71 8.84 27.48
N ASN A 18 -30.35 9.58 28.39
CA ASN A 18 -31.55 10.37 28.07
C ASN A 18 -31.15 11.58 27.20
N CYS A 19 -30.74 11.35 25.96
CA CYS A 19 -30.29 12.37 25.03
C CYS A 19 -31.17 12.40 23.77
N ASP A 20 -31.70 13.57 23.45
CA ASP A 20 -32.39 13.83 22.19
C ASP A 20 -31.39 14.30 21.13
N ILE A 21 -31.35 13.60 19.99
CA ILE A 21 -30.47 13.95 18.87
C ILE A 21 -31.16 15.00 18.01
N HIS A 22 -30.75 16.25 18.15
CA HIS A 22 -31.19 17.34 17.29
C HIS A 22 -30.15 17.64 16.21
N TYR A 23 -30.52 17.44 14.94
CA TYR A 23 -29.70 17.84 13.81
C TYR A 23 -30.05 19.27 13.37
N HIS A 24 -29.06 20.16 13.39
CA HIS A 24 -29.20 21.54 12.93
C HIS A 24 -28.38 21.77 11.66
N PRO A 25 -28.98 21.68 10.47
CA PRO A 25 -28.28 21.94 9.22
C PRO A 25 -27.80 23.39 9.15
N GLY A 26 -26.58 23.63 8.65
CA GLY A 26 -26.05 24.96 8.39
C GLY A 26 -24.98 25.42 9.39
N LYS A 27 -25.07 26.69 9.85
CA LYS A 27 -24.00 27.38 10.59
C LYS A 27 -23.53 26.67 11.87
N ALA A 28 -24.41 25.94 12.54
CA ALA A 28 -24.07 25.19 13.75
C ALA A 28 -23.13 24.01 13.48
N ASN A 29 -23.17 23.44 12.26
CA ASN A 29 -22.33 22.31 11.87
C ASN A 29 -20.99 22.73 11.25
N VAL A 30 -20.76 24.03 11.05
CA VAL A 30 -19.55 24.55 10.38
C VAL A 30 -18.28 24.12 11.11
N VAL A 31 -18.30 24.12 12.44
CA VAL A 31 -17.14 23.69 13.25
C VAL A 31 -16.89 22.18 13.09
N ALA A 32 -17.94 21.36 13.19
CA ALA A 32 -17.83 19.91 13.02
C ALA A 32 -17.38 19.54 11.59
N ASP A 33 -17.93 20.20 10.57
CA ASP A 33 -17.56 20.00 9.17
C ASP A 33 -16.11 20.44 8.90
N ALA A 34 -15.67 21.56 9.48
CA ALA A 34 -14.29 22.03 9.35
C ALA A 34 -13.31 21.05 10.00
N LEU A 35 -13.67 20.47 11.15
CA LEU A 35 -12.84 19.46 11.82
C LEU A 35 -12.84 18.12 11.09
N SER A 36 -13.96 17.69 10.50
CA SER A 36 -14.07 16.42 9.78
C SER A 36 -13.27 16.39 8.47
N ARG A 37 -13.10 17.55 7.80
CA ARG A 37 -12.37 17.65 6.53
C ARG A 37 -10.88 17.38 6.63
N LYS A 38 -10.28 17.49 7.82
CA LYS A 38 -8.83 17.34 8.00
C LYS A 38 -8.33 15.90 7.90
N GLU A 39 -9.19 14.91 8.16
CA GLU A 39 -8.76 13.51 8.33
C GLU A 39 -8.87 12.66 7.03
N ARG A 40 -9.64 13.12 6.03
CA ARG A 40 -9.98 12.31 4.84
C ARG A 40 -9.19 12.64 3.59
N GLU A 41 -8.55 13.79 3.50
CA GLU A 41 -7.71 14.11 2.34
C GLU A 41 -6.29 13.66 2.63
N PRO A 42 -5.78 12.59 1.98
CA PRO A 42 -4.35 12.33 2.01
C PRO A 42 -3.66 13.60 1.53
N PRO A 43 -2.66 14.13 2.25
CA PRO A 43 -1.96 15.31 1.79
C PRO A 43 -1.51 15.07 0.35
N LEU A 44 -1.79 15.99 -0.57
CA LEU A 44 -1.42 15.84 -1.99
C LEU A 44 0.05 15.46 -2.19
N ARG A 45 0.91 15.85 -1.23
CA ARG A 45 2.32 15.46 -1.13
C ARG A 45 2.54 13.95 -0.94
N VAL A 46 1.71 13.27 -0.16
CA VAL A 46 1.76 11.82 0.03
C VAL A 46 1.35 11.11 -1.26
N GLN A 47 0.29 11.57 -1.93
CA GLN A 47 -0.13 10.98 -3.21
C GLN A 47 0.92 11.21 -4.32
N ALA A 48 1.48 12.42 -4.41
CA ALA A 48 2.55 12.73 -5.33
C ALA A 48 3.80 11.88 -5.06
N LEU A 49 4.21 11.78 -3.79
CA LEU A 49 5.36 10.97 -3.38
C LEU A 49 5.15 9.48 -3.70
N VAL A 50 3.96 8.94 -3.43
CA VAL A 50 3.57 7.56 -3.76
C VAL A 50 3.60 7.32 -5.26
N MET A 51 3.13 8.27 -6.09
CA MET A 51 3.20 8.17 -7.55
C MET A 51 4.64 8.20 -8.06
N THR A 52 5.49 9.09 -7.53
CA THR A 52 6.91 9.13 -7.89
C THR A 52 7.66 7.88 -7.44
N ILE A 53 7.50 7.43 -6.19
CA ILE A 53 8.18 6.23 -5.70
C ILE A 53 7.65 4.98 -6.41
N GLY A 54 6.34 4.89 -6.62
CA GLY A 54 5.69 3.72 -7.26
C GLY A 54 6.06 3.54 -8.73
N LEU A 55 6.33 4.62 -9.47
CA LEU A 55 6.65 4.56 -10.91
C LEU A 55 8.15 4.68 -11.21
N ASP A 56 8.87 5.51 -10.47
CA ASP A 56 10.27 5.82 -10.78
C ASP A 56 11.23 4.79 -10.17
N LEU A 57 10.96 4.32 -8.95
CA LEU A 57 11.84 3.37 -8.28
C LEU A 57 11.94 2.01 -9.01
N PRO A 58 10.83 1.37 -9.46
CA PRO A 58 10.94 0.12 -10.22
C PRO A 58 11.68 0.30 -11.55
N ARG A 59 11.50 1.46 -12.19
CA ARG A 59 12.18 1.80 -13.45
C ARG A 59 13.68 2.01 -13.23
N GLN A 60 14.08 2.69 -12.17
CA GLN A 60 15.49 2.84 -11.80
C GLN A 60 16.13 1.48 -11.46
N ILE A 61 15.44 0.62 -10.71
CA ILE A 61 15.92 -0.73 -10.38
C ILE A 61 16.12 -1.56 -11.64
N LEU A 62 15.14 -1.58 -12.55
CA LEU A 62 15.24 -2.32 -13.81
C LEU A 62 16.41 -1.82 -14.67
N ASN A 63 16.60 -0.51 -14.75
CA ASN A 63 17.73 0.09 -15.47
C ASN A 63 19.06 -0.30 -14.82
N ALA A 64 19.18 -0.22 -13.49
CA ALA A 64 20.40 -0.61 -12.79
C ALA A 64 20.72 -2.11 -12.98
N GLN A 65 19.71 -2.98 -12.92
CA GLN A 65 19.89 -4.43 -13.16
C GLN A 65 20.30 -4.73 -14.60
N THR A 66 19.69 -4.06 -15.59
CA THR A 66 20.03 -4.24 -17.00
C THR A 66 21.42 -3.72 -17.33
N GLU A 67 21.84 -2.59 -16.73
CA GLU A 67 23.21 -2.09 -16.82
C GLU A 67 24.22 -3.05 -16.17
N ALA A 68 23.94 -3.57 -14.97
CA ALA A 68 24.83 -4.51 -14.28
C ALA A 68 24.99 -5.84 -15.04
N ARG A 69 23.92 -6.31 -15.72
CA ARG A 69 23.94 -7.55 -16.51
C ARG A 69 24.60 -7.40 -17.88
N LYS A 70 25.06 -6.20 -18.27
CA LYS A 70 25.80 -6.03 -19.52
C LYS A 70 27.12 -6.81 -19.45
N PRO A 71 27.54 -7.48 -20.54
CA PRO A 71 28.74 -8.33 -20.55
C PRO A 71 30.03 -7.55 -20.26
N LYS A 72 30.02 -6.23 -20.43
CA LYS A 72 31.15 -5.34 -20.10
C LYS A 72 31.35 -5.13 -18.59
N ASN A 73 30.32 -5.42 -17.79
CA ASN A 73 30.28 -5.18 -16.35
C ASN A 73 30.33 -6.47 -15.51
N ILE A 74 30.26 -7.64 -16.15
CA ILE A 74 30.34 -8.96 -15.50
C ILE A 74 31.80 -9.40 -15.50
N LYS A 75 32.39 -9.67 -14.32
CA LYS A 75 33.73 -10.24 -14.22
C LYS A 75 33.68 -11.75 -14.49
N GLU A 76 34.71 -12.34 -15.12
CA GLU A 76 34.75 -13.79 -15.43
C GLU A 76 34.58 -14.68 -14.18
N GLU A 77 35.02 -14.21 -13.01
CA GLU A 77 34.87 -14.87 -11.72
C GLU A 77 33.42 -14.93 -11.21
N ASP A 78 32.57 -13.95 -11.55
CA ASP A 78 31.14 -13.91 -11.15
C ASP A 78 30.29 -14.95 -11.92
N VAL A 79 30.71 -15.31 -13.14
CA VAL A 79 30.03 -16.32 -13.96
C VAL A 79 30.25 -17.74 -13.40
N GLY A 80 31.42 -17.97 -12.78
CA GLY A 80 31.81 -19.26 -12.23
C GLY A 80 30.86 -19.77 -11.14
N GLY A 81 30.36 -18.90 -10.26
CA GLY A 81 29.37 -19.27 -9.23
C GLY A 81 27.96 -19.49 -9.78
N MET A 82 27.56 -18.68 -10.77
CA MET A 82 26.21 -18.70 -11.35
C MET A 82 25.94 -19.93 -12.23
N LEU A 83 26.96 -20.43 -12.92
CA LEU A 83 26.87 -21.67 -13.70
C LEU A 83 26.79 -22.91 -12.80
N VAL A 84 27.45 -22.89 -11.63
CA VAL A 84 27.43 -23.99 -10.66
C VAL A 84 26.06 -24.13 -9.99
N GLU A 85 25.41 -23.03 -9.61
CA GLU A 85 24.06 -23.05 -9.02
C GLU A 85 23.00 -23.52 -10.03
N ASN A 86 22.98 -22.98 -11.25
CA ASN A 86 22.05 -23.43 -12.30
C ASN A 86 22.26 -24.92 -12.64
N SER A 87 23.50 -25.40 -12.65
CA SER A 87 23.80 -26.82 -12.92
C SER A 87 23.31 -27.74 -11.79
N ARG A 88 23.40 -27.28 -10.52
CA ARG A 88 22.86 -28.00 -9.36
C ARG A 88 21.34 -28.03 -9.37
N ASP A 89 20.69 -26.91 -9.71
CA ASP A 89 19.23 -26.85 -9.83
C ASP A 89 18.72 -27.76 -10.97
N LEU A 90 19.42 -27.78 -12.10
CA LEU A 90 19.10 -28.68 -13.23
C LEU A 90 19.30 -30.16 -12.87
N GLU A 91 20.35 -30.51 -12.11
CA GLU A 91 20.57 -31.87 -11.61
C GLU A 91 19.51 -32.30 -10.59
N LYS A 92 19.00 -31.38 -9.78
CA LYS A 92 17.94 -31.64 -8.80
C LYS A 92 16.62 -31.98 -9.50
N VAL A 93 16.22 -31.17 -10.49
CA VAL A 93 15.02 -31.40 -11.31
C VAL A 93 15.08 -32.75 -12.04
N ARG A 94 16.28 -33.18 -12.46
CA ARG A 94 16.48 -34.43 -13.19
C ARG A 94 16.49 -35.70 -12.30
N LYS A 95 16.69 -35.56 -10.99
CA LYS A 95 16.60 -36.67 -10.01
C LYS A 95 15.20 -36.80 -9.38
N GLU A 96 14.34 -35.80 -9.54
CA GLU A 96 12.97 -35.74 -8.99
C GLU A 96 11.87 -36.09 -10.02
N SER A 97 12.24 -36.46 -11.26
CA SER A 97 11.37 -37.10 -12.28
C SER A 97 11.69 -38.58 -12.44
#